data_AF-A0A1C7ICZ2-F1
#
_entry.id   AF-A0A1C7ICZ2-F1
#
_cell.length_a   1.000
_cell.length_b   1.000
_cell.length_c   1.000
_cell.angle_alpha   90.00
_cell.angle_beta   90.00
_cell.angle_gamma   90.00
#
_symmetry.space_group_name_H-M   'P 1'
#
loop_
_entity.id
_entity.type
_entity.pdbx_description
1 polymer ?
#
loop_
_entity_poly.entity_id
_entity_poly.type
_entity_poly.pdbx_seq_one_letter_code
_entity_poly.pdbx_strand_id
1 'polypeptide(L)'
;MNTYVVCMDSSWVRDSQMFDIAGLTDDELADIDMYSADSEDKWHDMEPTPFIAVIKAENEEEACKKAAIEMRYDPRCLFAIKVSE
;
A
#
# COMPACT_ATOMS: atom_id res chain seq x y z
N MET A 1 -17.07 -6.87 -18.36
CA MET A 1 -16.37 -6.95 -17.06
C MET A 1 -14.92 -7.38 -17.21
N ASN A 2 -14.00 -6.48 -16.88
CA ASN A 2 -12.56 -6.74 -16.73
C ASN A 2 -12.21 -6.88 -15.24
N THR A 3 -11.01 -7.40 -14.96
CA THR A 3 -10.45 -7.45 -13.60
C THR A 3 -9.55 -6.23 -13.39
N TYR A 4 -9.75 -5.54 -12.27
CA TYR A 4 -8.96 -4.37 -11.88
C TYR A 4 -8.31 -4.60 -10.53
N VAL A 5 -7.05 -4.18 -10.40
CA VAL A 5 -6.40 -3.99 -9.09
C VAL A 5 -6.65 -2.55 -8.67
N VAL A 6 -7.29 -2.36 -7.53
CA VAL A 6 -7.56 -1.04 -6.95
C VAL A 6 -6.54 -0.76 -5.86
N CYS A 7 -5.92 0.41 -5.94
CA CYS A 7 -4.93 0.88 -4.98
C CYS A 7 -5.31 2.27 -4.44
N MET A 8 -4.74 2.62 -3.29
CA MET A 8 -4.77 3.98 -2.75
C MET A 8 -3.70 4.82 -3.44
N ASP A 9 -4.08 6.02 -3.87
CA ASP A 9 -3.14 7.02 -4.36
C ASP A 9 -2.26 7.51 -3.19
N SER A 10 -0.95 7.55 -3.40
CA SER A 10 0.03 7.84 -2.34
C SER A 10 -0.16 9.24 -1.73
N SER A 11 -0.77 10.18 -2.45
CA SER A 11 -1.09 11.53 -1.91
C SER A 11 -2.08 11.52 -0.74
N TRP A 12 -2.81 10.41 -0.57
CA TRP A 12 -3.74 10.19 0.54
C TRP A 12 -3.16 9.27 1.62
N VAL A 13 -1.89 8.88 1.50
CA VAL A 13 -1.16 8.11 2.50
C VAL A 13 -0.30 9.07 3.31
N ARG A 14 -0.26 8.86 4.62
CA ARG A 14 0.49 9.69 5.55
C ARG A 14 1.27 8.81 6.53
N ASP A 15 2.43 9.31 6.95
CA ASP A 15 3.29 8.72 7.99
C ASP A 15 3.72 7.29 7.62
N SER A 16 4.09 7.09 6.35
CA SER A 16 4.58 5.82 5.83
C SER A 16 6.10 5.77 5.84
N GLN A 17 6.64 4.81 6.57
CA GLN A 17 8.07 4.56 6.69
C GLN A 17 8.36 3.07 6.51
N MET A 18 9.54 2.76 5.96
CA MET A 18 10.02 1.40 5.80
C MET A 18 11.32 1.23 6.58
N PHE A 19 11.46 0.08 7.23
CA PHE A 19 12.65 -0.26 7.97
C PHE A 19 13.70 -0.84 7.03
N ASP A 20 14.93 -0.32 7.08
CA ASP A 20 16.04 -0.87 6.33
C ASP A 20 16.55 -2.16 6.98
N ILE A 21 16.34 -3.27 6.27
CA ILE A 21 16.82 -4.60 6.65
C ILE A 21 18.09 -5.00 5.87
N ALA A 22 18.63 -4.12 5.02
CA ALA A 22 19.76 -4.44 4.17
C ALA A 22 20.98 -4.83 5.02
N GLY A 23 21.53 -6.02 4.74
CA GLY A 23 22.72 -6.52 5.42
C GLY A 23 22.47 -7.13 6.80
N LEU A 24 21.23 -7.17 7.29
CA LEU A 24 20.86 -7.94 8.48
C LEU A 24 20.70 -9.42 8.12
N THR A 25 21.24 -10.28 8.97
CA THR A 25 20.91 -11.72 8.96
C THR A 25 19.54 -11.97 9.57
N ASP A 26 18.97 -13.14 9.31
CA ASP A 26 17.67 -13.54 9.89
C ASP A 26 17.72 -13.55 11.43
N ASP A 27 18.83 -13.99 12.02
CA ASP A 27 19.02 -14.01 13.48
C ASP A 27 19.08 -12.58 14.05
N GLU A 28 19.82 -11.66 13.42
CA GLU A 28 19.87 -10.26 13.83
C GLU A 28 18.52 -9.55 13.69
N LEU A 29 17.76 -9.88 12.64
CA LEU A 29 16.41 -9.36 12.43
C LEU A 29 15.41 -9.89 13.47
N ALA A 30 15.61 -11.11 13.97
CA ALA A 30 14.77 -11.68 15.02
C ALA A 30 15.01 -11.02 16.39
N ASP A 31 16.25 -10.58 16.64
CA ASP A 31 16.67 -10.02 17.93
C ASP A 31 16.63 -8.48 17.98
N ILE A 32 16.49 -7.79 16.85
CA ILE A 32 16.48 -6.32 16.80
C ILE A 32 15.18 -5.73 17.35
N ASP A 33 15.32 -4.73 18.23
CA ASP A 33 14.21 -3.85 18.59
C ASP A 33 14.07 -2.72 17.58
N MET A 34 13.14 -2.89 16.64
CA MET A 34 12.87 -1.94 15.55
C MET A 34 12.32 -0.59 16.02
N TYR A 35 11.77 -0.53 17.24
CA TYR A 35 11.16 0.69 17.81
C TYR A 35 12.01 1.33 18.90
N SER A 36 13.24 0.84 19.08
CA SER A 36 14.22 1.45 19.96
C SER A 36 14.79 2.73 19.35
N ALA A 37 15.22 3.66 20.20
CA ALA A 37 15.88 4.90 19.78
C ALA A 37 17.15 4.66 18.94
N ASP A 38 17.79 3.49 19.10
CA ASP A 38 18.99 3.09 18.38
C ASP A 38 18.70 2.61 16.94
N SER A 39 17.43 2.40 16.60
CA SER A 39 16.96 1.91 15.29
C SER A 39 16.28 3.02 14.46
N GLU A 40 16.13 4.23 14.99
CA GLU A 40 15.45 5.36 14.34
C GLU A 40 16.11 5.76 13.01
N ASP A 41 17.44 5.63 12.90
CA ASP A 41 18.19 5.96 11.69
C ASP A 41 18.02 4.93 10.56
N LYS A 42 17.44 3.77 10.85
CA LYS A 42 17.13 2.72 9.87
C LYS A 42 15.75 2.88 9.24
N TRP A 43 14.90 3.73 9.81
CA TRP A 43 13.61 4.07 9.22
C TRP A 43 13.81 5.14 8.14
N HIS A 44 13.27 4.88 6.96
CA HIS A 44 13.25 5.84 5.87
C HIS A 44 11.83 6.09 5.38
N ASP A 45 11.55 7.35 5.06
CA ASP A 45 10.28 7.75 4.47
C ASP A 45 10.05 7.01 3.16
N MET A 46 8.80 6.59 2.95
CA MET A 46 8.39 5.90 1.73
C MET A 46 7.08 6.47 1.20
N GLU A 47 6.87 6.39 -0.10
CA GLU A 47 5.61 6.70 -0.78
C GLU A 47 4.97 5.39 -1.27
N PRO A 48 4.35 4.59 -0.38
CA PRO A 48 3.76 3.33 -0.77
C PRO A 48 2.54 3.59 -1.65
N THR A 49 2.19 2.57 -2.45
CA THR A 49 0.90 2.49 -3.14
C THR A 49 0.10 1.33 -2.54
N PRO A 50 -0.65 1.55 -1.45
CA PRO A 50 -1.37 0.48 -0.76
C PRO A 50 -2.36 -0.24 -1.67
N PHE A 51 -2.26 -1.57 -1.71
CA PHE A 51 -3.28 -2.42 -2.33
C PHE A 51 -4.58 -2.35 -1.51
N ILE A 52 -5.72 -2.21 -2.20
CA ILE A 52 -7.04 -2.15 -1.58
C ILE A 52 -7.86 -3.39 -1.90
N ALA A 53 -8.05 -3.70 -3.18
CA ALA A 53 -8.90 -4.83 -3.59
C ALA A 53 -8.66 -5.24 -5.05
N VAL A 54 -9.11 -6.45 -5.40
CA VAL A 54 -9.29 -6.87 -6.80
C VAL A 54 -10.78 -6.88 -7.14
N ILE A 55 -11.19 -6.05 -8.10
CA ILE A 55 -12.60 -5.81 -8.42
C ILE A 55 -12.91 -6.15 -9.88
N LYS A 56 -14.05 -6.81 -10.12
CA LYS A 56 -14.61 -6.94 -11.47
C LYS A 56 -15.55 -5.77 -11.77
N ALA A 57 -15.26 -5.04 -12.86
CA ALA A 57 -16.03 -3.87 -13.28
C ALA A 57 -15.96 -3.67 -14.80
N GLU A 58 -16.74 -2.75 -15.36
CA GLU A 58 -16.61 -2.39 -16.77
C GLU A 58 -15.41 -1.47 -17.00
N ASN A 59 -15.20 -0.49 -16.13
CA ASN A 59 -14.11 0.49 -16.19
C ASN A 59 -13.49 0.76 -14.80
N GLU A 60 -12.41 1.54 -14.80
CA GLU A 60 -11.63 1.94 -13.63
C GLU A 60 -12.47 2.71 -12.61
N GLU A 61 -13.31 3.64 -13.07
CA GLU A 61 -14.15 4.47 -12.21
C GLU A 61 -15.15 3.63 -11.41
N GLU A 62 -15.79 2.66 -12.07
CA GLU A 62 -16.70 1.73 -11.43
C GLU A 62 -15.96 0.81 -10.43
N ALA A 63 -14.74 0.37 -10.77
CA ALA A 63 -13.92 -0.42 -9.86
C ALA A 63 -13.58 0.35 -8.57
N CYS A 64 -13.14 1.62 -8.70
CA CYS A 64 -12.85 2.48 -7.55
C CYS A 64 -14.10 2.73 -6.71
N LYS A 65 -15.26 3.02 -7.33
CA LYS A 65 -16.53 3.23 -6.59
C LYS A 65 -16.94 2.00 -5.78
N LYS A 66 -16.83 0.81 -6.37
CA LYS A 66 -17.13 -0.46 -5.68
C LYS A 66 -16.21 -0.67 -4.47
N ALA A 67 -14.90 -0.55 -4.67
CA ALA A 67 -13.92 -0.68 -3.60
C ALA A 67 -14.11 0.37 -2.50
N ALA A 68 -14.38 1.62 -2.88
CA ALA A 68 -14.59 2.73 -1.94
C ALA A 68 -15.80 2.51 -1.03
N ILE A 69 -16.91 1.98 -1.55
CA ILE A 69 -18.11 1.66 -0.76
C ILE A 69 -17.80 0.56 0.26
N GLU A 70 -17.11 -0.49 -0.17
CA GLU A 70 -16.77 -1.64 0.68
C GLU A 70 -15.78 -1.25 1.80
N MET A 71 -14.75 -0.50 1.44
CA MET A 71 -13.63 -0.16 2.31
C MET A 71 -13.81 1.19 3.04
N ARG A 72 -14.92 1.89 2.79
CA ARG A 72 -15.28 3.20 3.38
C ARG A 72 -14.29 4.33 3.06
N TYR A 73 -13.85 4.39 1.80
CA TYR A 73 -13.03 5.48 1.27
C TYR A 73 -13.83 6.43 0.38
N ASP A 74 -13.28 7.60 0.09
CA ASP A 74 -13.73 8.41 -1.04
C ASP A 74 -13.12 7.81 -2.33
N PRO A 75 -13.90 7.57 -3.40
CA PRO A 75 -13.39 7.02 -4.65
C PRO A 75 -12.22 7.83 -5.26
N ARG A 76 -12.12 9.14 -4.96
CA ARG A 76 -11.05 10.01 -5.45
C ARG A 76 -9.69 9.73 -4.80
N CYS A 77 -9.68 9.01 -3.68
CA CYS A 77 -8.44 8.55 -3.04
C CYS A 77 -7.87 7.30 -3.72
N LEU A 78 -8.62 6.69 -4.65
CA LEU A 78 -8.31 5.41 -5.25
C LEU A 78 -8.04 5.54 -6.75
N PHE A 79 -7.22 4.64 -7.27
CA PHE A 79 -7.09 4.41 -8.71
C PHE A 79 -7.12 2.92 -9.00
N ALA A 80 -7.49 2.57 -10.23
CA ALA A 80 -7.63 1.20 -10.66
C ALA A 80 -6.74 0.93 -11.87
N ILE A 81 -5.99 -0.18 -11.82
CA ILE A 81 -5.19 -0.67 -12.93
C ILE A 81 -5.92 -1.87 -13.52
N LYS A 82 -6.24 -1.80 -14.82
CA LYS A 82 -6.78 -2.93 -15.56
C LYS A 82 -5.72 -4.03 -15.65
N VAL A 83 -6.05 -5.23 -15.19
CA VAL A 83 -5.21 -6.41 -15.43
C VAL A 83 -5.41 -6.82 -16.88
N SER A 84 -4.35 -6.72 -17.67
CA SER A 84 -4.30 -7.33 -19.01
C SER A 84 -3.78 -8.76 -18.88
N GLU A 85 -4.34 -9.66 -19.69
CA GLU A 85 -3.71 -10.95 -19.97
C GLU A 85 -2.52 -10.77 -20.92
#